data_AF-A0AAV3I3C4-F1
#
_entry.id   AF-A0AAV3I3C4-F1
#
_cell.length_a   1.000
_cell.length_b   1.000
_cell.length_c   1.000
_cell.angle_alpha   90.00
_cell.angle_beta   90.00
_cell.angle_gamma   90.00
#
_symmetry.space_group_name_H-M   'P 1'
#
loop_
_entity.id
_entity.type
_entity.pdbx_description
1 polymer ?
#
loop_
_entity_poly.entity_id
_entity_poly.type
_entity_poly.pdbx_seq_one_letter_code
_entity_poly.pdbx_strand_id
1 'polypeptide(L)' 'MDISKQFDQGVDDLNQQVEKALEDLATNPSDPKFLAEYQSALAEYTLYRNAQSNVVKAYKDLDSAIIQNFR' A
#
# COMPACT_ATOMS: atom_id res chain seq x y z
N MET A 1 -11.71 8.85 11.53
CA MET A 1 -11.80 8.89 10.05
C MET A 1 -10.50 9.33 9.37
N ASP A 2 -9.49 9.83 10.09
CA ASP A 2 -8.22 10.30 9.46
C ASP A 2 -7.22 9.21 9.08
N ILE A 3 -7.33 8.02 9.67
CA ILE A 3 -6.38 6.92 9.42
C ILE A 3 -6.46 6.45 7.96
N SER A 4 -7.68 6.33 7.41
CA SER A 4 -7.85 5.97 5.99
C SER A 4 -7.17 6.96 5.07
N LYS A 5 -7.35 8.28 5.32
CA LYS A 5 -6.74 9.32 4.49
C LYS A 5 -5.22 9.29 4.50
N GLN A 6 -4.61 9.05 5.66
CA GLN A 6 -3.14 8.90 5.75
C GLN A 6 -2.64 7.68 4.99
N PHE A 7 -3.37 6.56 5.05
CA PHE A 7 -3.07 5.39 4.23
C PHE A 7 -3.26 5.67 2.73
N ASP A 8 -4.33 6.36 2.35
CA ASP A 8 -4.62 6.67 0.96
C ASP A 8 -3.51 7.55 0.36
N GLN A 9 -2.98 8.52 1.12
CA GLN A 9 -1.84 9.35 0.70
C GLN A 9 -0.57 8.50 0.47
N GLY A 10 -0.24 7.60 1.40
CA GLY A 10 0.95 6.75 1.27
C GLY A 10 0.81 5.70 0.15
N VAL A 11 -0.40 5.20 -0.10
CA VAL A 11 -0.69 4.35 -1.25
C VAL A 11 -0.50 5.13 -2.54
N ASP A 12 -0.94 6.38 -2.63
CA ASP A 12 -0.83 7.20 -3.83
C ASP A 12 0.64 7.47 -4.19
N ASP A 13 1.47 7.80 -3.20
CA ASP A 13 2.92 7.98 -3.37
C ASP A 13 3.61 6.69 -3.86
N LEU A 14 3.26 5.53 -3.28
CA LEU A 14 3.79 4.23 -3.71
C LEU A 14 3.31 3.85 -5.11
N ASN A 15 2.07 4.17 -5.46
CA ASN A 15 1.52 3.90 -6.77
C ASN A 15 2.22 4.72 -7.85
N GLN A 16 2.49 6.00 -7.57
CA GLN A 16 3.30 6.85 -8.45
C GLN A 16 4.72 6.32 -8.64
N GLN A 17 5.34 5.76 -7.60
CA GLN A 17 6.66 5.13 -7.71
C GLN A 17 6.63 3.87 -8.58
N VAL A 18 5.59 3.03 -8.45
CA VAL A 18 5.39 1.84 -9.28
C VAL A 18 5.16 2.24 -10.74
N GLU A 19 4.31 3.22 -11.00
CA GLU A 19 4.04 3.72 -12.36
C GLU A 19 5.29 4.31 -13.00
N LYS A 20 6.04 5.13 -12.27
CA LYS A 20 7.30 5.69 -12.77
C LYS A 20 8.33 4.60 -13.07
N ALA A 21 8.51 3.62 -12.17
CA ALA A 21 9.41 2.51 -12.41
C ALA A 21 8.96 1.64 -13.60
N LEU A 22 7.64 1.53 -13.84
CA LEU A 22 7.08 0.85 -15.00
C LEU A 22 7.33 1.63 -16.30
N GLU A 23 7.20 2.96 -16.28
CA GLU A 23 7.52 3.82 -17.43
C GLU A 23 9.02 3.74 -17.77
N ASP A 24 9.89 3.85 -16.77
CA ASP A 24 11.34 3.72 -16.94
C ASP A 24 11.69 2.33 -17.50
N LEU A 25 11.07 1.26 -16.96
CA LEU A 25 11.22 -0.09 -17.48
C LEU A 25 10.68 -0.23 -18.92
N ALA A 26 9.57 0.43 -19.27
CA ALA A 26 9.01 0.38 -20.61
C ALA A 26 9.93 1.03 -21.66
N THR A 27 10.72 2.03 -21.27
CA THR A 27 11.71 2.65 -22.17
C THR A 27 12.94 1.76 -22.42
N ASN A 28 13.33 0.93 -21.45
CA ASN A 28 14.39 -0.07 -21.62
C ASN A 28 14.10 -1.37 -20.84
N PRO A 29 13.29 -2.28 -21.42
CA PRO A 29 12.80 -3.48 -20.71
C PRO A 29 13.88 -4.49 -20.35
N SER A 30 15.04 -4.36 -20.98
CA SER A 30 16.20 -5.24 -20.81
C SER A 30 17.17 -4.76 -19.72
N ASP A 31 16.94 -3.59 -19.11
CA ASP A 31 17.81 -3.10 -18.04
C ASP A 31 17.50 -3.83 -16.71
N PRO A 32 18.45 -4.60 -16.15
CA PRO A 32 18.25 -5.30 -14.87
C PRO A 32 17.98 -4.33 -13.72
N LYS A 33 18.44 -3.07 -13.82
CA LYS A 33 18.22 -2.05 -12.81
C LYS A 33 16.74 -1.66 -12.74
N PHE A 34 16.13 -1.34 -13.88
CA PHE A 34 14.71 -0.97 -13.91
C PHE A 34 13.79 -2.14 -13.52
N LEU A 35 14.18 -3.37 -13.85
CA LEU A 35 13.47 -4.56 -13.38
C LEU A 35 13.51 -4.68 -11.86
N ALA A 36 14.69 -4.49 -11.25
CA ALA A 36 14.84 -4.55 -9.80
C ALA A 36 14.07 -3.42 -9.09
N GLU A 37 14.13 -2.21 -9.62
CA GLU A 37 13.41 -1.05 -9.09
C GLU A 37 11.88 -1.24 -9.16
N TYR A 38 11.36 -1.70 -10.32
CA TYR A 38 9.94 -2.01 -10.47
C TYR A 38 9.48 -3.14 -9.53
N GLN A 39 10.26 -4.21 -9.41
CA GLN A 39 9.93 -5.32 -8.49
C GLN A 39 9.94 -4.87 -7.02
N SER A 40 10.90 -4.02 -6.62
CA SER A 40 10.95 -3.47 -5.27
C SER A 40 9.73 -2.59 -4.98
N ALA A 41 9.41 -1.66 -5.89
CA ALA A 41 8.25 -0.77 -5.74
C ALA A 41 6.93 -1.56 -5.68
N LEU A 42 6.79 -2.60 -6.51
CA LEU A 42 5.60 -3.47 -6.51
C LEU A 42 5.45 -4.25 -5.20
N ALA A 43 6.57 -4.75 -4.64
CA ALA A 43 6.58 -5.44 -3.36
C ALA A 43 6.17 -4.50 -2.21
N GLU A 44 6.69 -3.28 -2.19
CA GLU A 44 6.31 -2.25 -1.21
C GLU A 44 4.84 -1.85 -1.31
N TYR A 45 4.34 -1.61 -2.53
CA TYR A 45 2.92 -1.32 -2.77
C TYR A 45 2.02 -2.45 -2.24
N THR A 46 2.39 -3.71 -2.53
CA THR A 46 1.65 -4.89 -2.08
C THR A 46 1.66 -5.01 -0.56
N LEU A 47 2.80 -4.78 0.08
CA LEU A 47 2.95 -4.81 1.54
C LEU A 47 2.08 -3.72 2.19
N TYR A 48 2.10 -2.51 1.62
CA TYR A 48 1.36 -1.37 2.16
C TYR A 48 -0.16 -1.56 2.04
N ARG A 49 -0.66 -2.09 0.93
CA ARG A 49 -2.08 -2.47 0.77
C ARG A 49 -2.52 -3.54 1.76
N ASN A 50 -1.68 -4.56 2.00
CA ASN A 50 -1.95 -5.56 3.02
C ASN A 50 -1.97 -4.96 4.43
N ALA A 51 -1.04 -4.06 4.74
CA ALA A 51 -1.00 -3.35 6.01
C ALA A 51 -2.26 -2.48 6.22
N GLN A 52 -2.71 -1.75 5.19
CA GLN A 52 -3.95 -0.96 5.24
C GLN A 52 -5.16 -1.83 5.62
N SER A 53 -5.34 -2.97 4.94
CA SER A 53 -6.45 -3.90 5.22
C SER A 53 -6.41 -4.43 6.65
N ASN A 54 -5.21 -4.81 7.14
CA ASN A 54 -5.03 -5.31 8.50
C ASN A 54 -5.32 -4.26 9.56
N VAL A 55 -4.91 -3.00 9.35
CA VAL A 55 -5.19 -1.90 10.28
C VAL A 55 -6.68 -1.58 10.33
N VAL A 56 -7.36 -1.49 9.18
CA VAL A 56 -8.81 -1.27 9.12
C VAL A 56 -9.56 -2.38 9.84
N LYS A 57 -9.14 -3.65 9.65
CA LYS A 57 -9.71 -4.79 10.36
C LYS A 57 -9.52 -4.66 11.87
N ALA A 58 -8.31 -4.34 12.34
CA ALA A 58 -8.02 -4.19 13.76
C ALA A 58 -8.90 -3.11 14.42
N TYR A 59 -9.09 -1.96 13.77
CA TYR A 59 -10.01 -0.92 14.27
C TYR A 59 -11.46 -1.41 14.34
N LYS A 60 -11.94 -2.09 13.29
CA LYS A 60 -13.29 -2.66 13.27
C LYS A 60 -13.51 -3.69 14.40
N ASP A 61 -12.53 -4.55 14.64
CA ASP A 61 -12.59 -5.56 15.70
C ASP A 61 -12.61 -4.89 17.09
N LEU A 62 -11.83 -3.82 17.27
CA LEU A 62 -11.77 -3.04 18.50
C LEU A 62 -13.10 -2.31 18.77
N ASP A 63 -13.68 -1.68 17.75
CA ASP A 63 -15.01 -1.04 17.83
C ASP A 63 -16.10 -2.07 18.18
N SER A 64 -16.03 -3.25 17.56
CA SER A 64 -17.00 -4.34 17.83
C SER A 64 -16.88 -4.85 19.26
N ALA A 65 -15.65 -4.99 19.78
CA ALA A 65 -15.40 -5.37 21.17
C ALA A 65 -15.89 -4.30 22.16
N ILE A 66 -15.71 -3.01 21.86
CA ILE A 66 -16.26 -1.93 22.68
C ILE A 66 -17.78 -2.07 22.74
N ILE A 67 -18.47 -2.10 21.58
CA ILE A 67 -19.94 -2.20 21.52
C ILE A 67 -20.45 -3.43 22.29
N GLN A 68 -19.76 -4.57 22.17
CA GLN A 68 -20.13 -5.80 22.86
C GLN A 68 -20.01 -5.68 24.39
N ASN A 69 -19.04 -4.94 24.91
CA ASN A 69 -18.88 -4.71 26.35
C ASN A 69 -19.90 -3.71 26.92
N PHE A 70 -20.53 -2.89 26.08
CA PHE A 70 -21.59 -1.95 26.45
C PHE A 70 -23.01 -2.51 26.26
N ARG A 71 -23.15 -3.83 26.00
CA ARG A 71 -24.43 -4.52 25.77
C ARG A 71 -24.91 -5.31 26.98
#